data_AF-A0A352A8G2-F1
#
_entry.id   AF-A0A352A8G2-F1
#
_cell.length_a   1.000
_cell.length_b   1.000
_cell.length_c   1.000
_cell.angle_alpha   90.00
_cell.angle_beta   90.00
_cell.angle_gamma   90.00
#
_symmetry.space_group_name_H-M   'P 1'
#
loop_
_entity.id
_entity.type
_entity.pdbx_description
1 polymer ?
#
loop_
_entity_poly.entity_id
_entity_poly.type
_entity_poly.pdbx_seq_one_letter_code
_entity_poly.pdbx_strand_id
1 'polypeptide(L)'
;MNIYPYNVRINLNMEEFIMKIELLDNDVYKGKKLLFKYKTEYFYDIETKENENSFGFSLVKKPFNKTIEKQFEDILLSDWLENPMLFGAIEDGMIVGYLELSHEQWNNRMRISNILIEEAYRGHGIGKALMEKAYSTAVEKKARMLILETQACNYNAISFYRSCGLSIIGFDLFAYTNQDIEGKEYRIEMGKIIV
;
A
#
# COMPACT_ATOMS: atom_id res chain seq x y z
N MET A 1 -25.58 -18.33 15.50
CA MET A 1 -25.88 -18.90 14.17
C MET A 1 -24.57 -18.89 13.38
N ASN A 2 -24.15 -20.05 12.89
CA ASN A 2 -22.76 -20.44 12.63
C ASN A 2 -21.97 -19.54 11.69
N ILE A 3 -20.75 -19.20 12.11
CA ILE A 3 -19.67 -18.64 11.28
C ILE A 3 -18.87 -19.85 10.77
N TYR A 4 -18.93 -20.12 9.46
CA TYR A 4 -18.02 -21.06 8.81
C TYR A 4 -16.75 -20.31 8.38
N PRO A 5 -15.53 -20.74 8.74
CA PRO A 5 -14.34 -20.31 8.03
C PRO A 5 -14.30 -21.01 6.67
N TYR A 6 -14.08 -20.23 5.60
CA TYR A 6 -13.88 -20.76 4.25
C TYR A 6 -12.53 -21.50 4.20
N ASN A 7 -12.57 -22.83 4.10
CA ASN A 7 -11.43 -23.66 3.74
C ASN A 7 -11.58 -24.07 2.27
N VAL A 8 -10.67 -23.61 1.42
CA VAL A 8 -10.51 -24.14 0.05
C VAL A 8 -9.57 -25.34 0.15
N ARG A 9 -10.03 -26.54 -0.23
CA ARG A 9 -9.21 -27.75 -0.27
C ARG A 9 -8.69 -27.99 -1.69
N ILE A 10 -7.38 -28.10 -1.84
CA ILE A 10 -6.74 -28.77 -2.97
C ILE A 10 -5.67 -29.69 -2.38
N ASN A 11 -5.82 -30.99 -2.57
CA ASN A 11 -4.83 -31.97 -2.11
C ASN A 11 -3.86 -32.26 -3.27
N LEU A 12 -2.55 -32.19 -3.01
CA LEU A 12 -1.50 -33.09 -3.51
C LEU A 12 -0.15 -32.72 -2.84
N ASN A 13 0.30 -33.59 -1.91
CA ASN A 13 1.64 -33.74 -1.30
C ASN A 13 2.69 -32.62 -1.55
N MET A 14 2.64 -31.57 -0.72
CA MET A 14 3.78 -30.86 -0.15
C MET A 14 3.31 -30.39 1.23
N GLU A 15 4.20 -30.27 2.23
CA GLU A 15 3.83 -29.58 3.48
C GLU A 15 3.29 -28.20 3.09
N GLU A 16 1.98 -27.98 3.27
CA GLU A 16 1.35 -26.69 2.99
C GLU A 16 1.93 -25.69 4.00
N PHE A 17 2.87 -24.88 3.56
CA PHE A 17 3.32 -23.71 4.28
C PHE A 17 2.15 -22.73 4.37
N ILE A 18 1.42 -22.76 5.49
CA ILE A 18 0.29 -21.87 5.74
C ILE A 18 0.85 -20.53 6.20
N MET A 19 0.98 -19.59 5.26
CA MET A 19 1.19 -18.19 5.61
C MET A 19 -0.03 -17.68 6.39
N LYS A 20 0.21 -17.02 7.53
CA LYS A 20 -0.83 -16.45 8.40
C LYS A 20 -0.70 -14.94 8.48
N ILE A 21 -1.82 -14.26 8.65
CA ILE A 21 -1.83 -12.82 8.94
C ILE A 21 -2.36 -12.61 10.36
N GLU A 22 -1.52 -12.04 11.22
CA GLU A 22 -1.82 -11.85 12.64
C GLU A 22 -1.75 -10.37 13.03
N LEU A 23 -2.61 -9.95 13.96
CA LEU A 23 -2.55 -8.63 14.56
C LEU A 23 -1.37 -8.61 15.55
N LEU A 24 -0.47 -7.65 15.40
CA LEU A 24 0.71 -7.48 16.23
C LEU A 24 0.44 -6.55 17.41
N ASP A 25 1.23 -6.71 18.46
CA ASP A 25 1.20 -5.81 19.62
C ASP A 25 1.87 -4.48 19.26
N ASN A 26 1.08 -3.41 19.24
CA ASN A 26 1.57 -2.08 18.88
C ASN A 26 2.70 -1.61 19.80
N ASP A 27 2.66 -1.92 21.10
CA ASP A 27 3.69 -1.44 22.05
C ASP A 27 5.05 -2.08 21.78
N VAL A 28 5.05 -3.31 21.26
CA VAL A 28 6.28 -4.04 20.90
C VAL A 28 6.91 -3.53 19.59
N TYR A 29 6.11 -2.98 18.68
CA TYR A 29 6.57 -2.60 17.34
C TYR A 29 6.67 -1.08 17.11
N LYS A 30 6.13 -0.26 18.02
CA LYS A 30 6.15 1.19 17.87
C LYS A 30 7.57 1.74 17.72
N GLY A 31 7.76 2.60 16.72
CA GLY A 31 9.03 3.24 16.41
C GLY A 31 10.06 2.33 15.70
N LYS A 32 9.73 1.07 15.41
CA LYS A 32 10.61 0.22 14.60
C LYS A 32 10.69 0.76 13.18
N LYS A 33 11.91 0.81 12.64
CA LYS A 33 12.18 1.26 11.28
C LYS A 33 11.78 0.21 10.26
N LEU A 34 11.13 0.64 9.19
CA LEU A 34 10.93 -0.11 7.97
C LEU A 34 11.88 0.43 6.90
N LEU A 35 12.57 -0.46 6.21
CA LEU A 35 13.40 -0.11 5.06
C LEU A 35 12.71 -0.53 3.78
N PHE A 36 12.22 0.45 3.02
CA PHE A 36 11.62 0.22 1.72
C PHE A 36 12.72 0.19 0.67
N LYS A 37 12.70 -0.84 -0.17
CA LYS A 37 13.59 -1.00 -1.32
C LYS A 37 12.80 -1.50 -2.51
N TYR A 38 12.93 -0.81 -3.64
CA TYR A 38 12.30 -1.23 -4.88
C TYR A 38 13.07 -0.74 -6.10
N LYS A 39 12.83 -1.41 -7.23
CA LYS A 39 13.30 -0.97 -8.54
C LYS A 39 12.11 -0.49 -9.37
N THR A 40 12.34 0.48 -10.23
CA THR A 40 11.32 1.00 -11.15
C THR A 40 11.92 1.36 -12.49
N GLU A 41 11.13 1.16 -13.55
CA GLU A 41 11.48 1.46 -14.94
C GLU A 41 10.55 2.48 -15.57
N TYR A 42 9.45 2.80 -14.88
CA TYR A 42 8.42 3.72 -15.35
C TYR A 42 7.99 4.65 -14.22
N PHE A 43 7.45 5.79 -14.60
CA PHE A 43 6.81 6.73 -13.69
C PHE A 43 5.59 7.33 -14.38
N TYR A 44 4.72 7.97 -13.60
CA TYR A 44 3.71 8.86 -14.14
C TYR A 44 4.24 10.29 -14.18
N ASP A 45 4.43 10.82 -15.39
CA ASP A 45 4.75 12.24 -15.58
C ASP A 45 3.46 13.06 -15.51
N ILE A 46 3.55 14.27 -14.96
CA ILE A 46 2.41 15.18 -14.88
C ILE A 46 2.47 16.17 -16.05
N GLU A 47 1.45 16.18 -16.89
CA GLU A 47 1.28 17.16 -17.96
C GLU A 47 0.10 18.07 -17.63
N THR A 48 0.36 19.37 -17.58
CA THR A 48 -0.66 20.39 -17.28
C THR A 48 -1.08 21.07 -18.57
N LYS A 49 -2.40 21.23 -18.75
CA LYS A 49 -2.98 22.03 -19.84
C LYS A 49 -3.96 23.02 -19.27
N GLU A 50 -3.75 24.28 -19.60
CA GLU A 50 -4.60 25.38 -19.18
C GLU A 50 -5.03 26.20 -20.39
N ASN A 51 -6.29 26.60 -20.40
CA ASN A 51 -6.83 27.63 -21.28
C ASN A 51 -7.83 28.47 -20.50
N GLU A 52 -8.40 29.49 -21.14
CA GLU A 52 -9.31 30.46 -20.51
C GLU A 52 -10.48 29.82 -19.73
N ASN A 53 -10.94 28.62 -20.09
CA ASN A 53 -12.13 27.99 -19.51
C ASN A 53 -11.85 26.66 -18.81
N SER A 54 -10.60 26.19 -18.79
CA SER A 54 -10.28 24.88 -18.21
C SER A 54 -8.84 24.75 -17.77
N PHE A 55 -8.67 23.96 -16.73
CA PHE A 55 -7.39 23.51 -16.23
C PHE A 55 -7.45 21.99 -16.07
N GLY A 56 -6.46 21.29 -16.62
CA GLY A 56 -6.45 19.84 -16.67
C GLY A 56 -5.07 19.27 -16.44
N PHE A 57 -5.05 18.14 -15.75
CA PHE A 57 -3.86 17.32 -15.58
C PHE A 57 -3.99 16.02 -16.36
N SER A 58 -2.88 15.55 -16.90
CA SER A 58 -2.74 14.23 -17.50
C SER A 58 -1.55 13.52 -16.85
N LEU A 59 -1.81 12.36 -16.24
CA LEU A 59 -0.76 11.50 -15.70
C LEU A 59 -0.35 10.53 -16.81
N VAL A 60 0.80 10.80 -17.43
CA VAL A 60 1.30 10.05 -18.59
C VAL A 60 2.37 9.08 -18.15
N LYS A 61 2.15 7.77 -18.38
CA LYS A 61 3.18 6.76 -18.10
C LYS A 61 4.37 6.99 -19.03
N LYS A 62 5.56 7.24 -18.49
CA LYS A 62 6.82 7.39 -19.24
C LYS A 62 7.89 6.44 -18.70
N PRO A 63 8.79 5.94 -19.56
CA PRO A 63 9.92 5.13 -19.12
C PRO A 63 11.04 6.01 -18.54
N PHE A 64 11.82 5.48 -17.61
CA PHE A 64 13.16 5.97 -17.32
C PHE A 64 14.14 5.49 -18.39
N ASN A 65 15.25 6.21 -18.58
CA ASN A 65 16.32 5.80 -19.50
C ASN A 65 17.06 4.51 -19.04
N LYS A 66 16.94 4.17 -17.76
CA LYS A 66 17.48 2.94 -17.14
C LYS A 66 16.63 2.59 -15.93
N THR A 67 16.71 1.35 -15.46
CA THR A 67 16.13 0.94 -14.17
C THR A 67 16.71 1.78 -13.03
N ILE A 68 15.83 2.33 -12.20
CA ILE A 68 16.18 3.13 -11.03
C ILE A 68 15.95 2.29 -9.77
N GLU A 69 16.91 2.32 -8.85
CA GLU A 69 16.77 1.75 -7.52
C GLU A 69 16.41 2.85 -6.52
N LYS A 70 15.41 2.58 -5.68
CA LYS A 70 14.91 3.51 -4.68
C LYS A 70 14.98 2.84 -3.32
N GLN A 71 15.38 3.62 -2.32
CA GLN A 71 15.29 3.22 -0.93
C GLN A 71 14.93 4.40 -0.05
N PHE A 72 14.16 4.15 1.00
CA PHE A 72 13.84 5.10 2.05
C PHE A 72 13.45 4.36 3.32
N GLU A 73 13.50 5.07 4.44
CA GLU A 73 13.05 4.55 5.73
C GLU A 73 11.71 5.19 6.11
N ASP A 74 10.86 4.42 6.79
CA ASP A 74 9.73 4.93 7.57
C ASP A 74 9.74 4.27 8.96
N ILE A 75 8.87 4.70 9.86
CA ILE A 75 8.71 4.12 11.19
C ILE A 75 7.29 3.58 11.39
N LEU A 76 7.21 2.38 11.96
CA LEU A 76 5.95 1.78 12.39
C LEU A 76 5.32 2.58 13.54
N LEU A 77 4.01 2.73 13.46
CA LEU A 77 3.11 3.25 14.46
C LEU A 77 3.46 4.70 14.84
N SER A 78 3.73 5.49 13.80
CA SER A 78 3.95 6.94 13.90
C SER A 78 2.81 7.64 14.65
N ASP A 79 3.14 8.69 15.40
CA ASP A 79 2.18 9.38 16.30
C ASP A 79 1.03 10.10 15.58
N TRP A 80 1.15 10.33 14.27
CA TRP A 80 0.08 10.94 13.47
C TRP A 80 -1.04 9.96 13.09
N LEU A 81 -0.86 8.65 13.30
CA LEU A 81 -1.85 7.64 12.97
C LEU A 81 -3.01 7.64 13.97
N GLU A 82 -4.24 7.54 13.47
CA GLU A 82 -5.45 7.45 14.26
C GLU A 82 -5.84 5.97 14.46
N ASN A 83 -5.91 5.53 15.72
CA ASN A 83 -6.28 4.15 16.09
C ASN A 83 -5.53 3.07 15.26
N PRO A 84 -4.19 3.07 15.27
CA PRO A 84 -3.44 2.24 14.35
C PRO A 84 -3.61 0.74 14.63
N MET A 85 -3.63 -0.05 13.57
CA MET A 85 -3.61 -1.51 13.62
C MET A 85 -2.45 -2.03 12.77
N LEU A 86 -1.56 -2.79 13.37
CA LEU A 86 -0.43 -3.41 12.69
C LEU A 86 -0.66 -4.91 12.53
N PHE A 87 -0.54 -5.40 11.30
CA PHE A 87 -0.59 -6.82 10.97
C PHE A 87 0.75 -7.30 10.44
N GLY A 88 1.12 -8.52 10.80
CA GLY A 88 2.27 -9.24 10.26
C GLY A 88 1.83 -10.42 9.40
N ALA A 89 2.41 -10.56 8.21
CA ALA A 89 2.38 -11.81 7.45
C ALA A 89 3.49 -12.73 7.98
N ILE A 90 3.13 -13.92 8.44
CA ILE A 90 4.02 -14.87 9.10
C ILE A 90 4.17 -16.12 8.23
N GLU A 91 5.41 -16.43 7.87
CA GLU A 91 5.82 -17.64 7.15
C GLU A 91 6.99 -18.27 7.92
N ASP A 92 6.90 -19.57 8.23
CA ASP A 92 7.89 -20.30 9.04
C ASP A 92 8.24 -19.66 10.40
N GLY A 93 7.23 -19.06 11.03
CA GLY A 93 7.39 -18.36 12.32
C GLY A 93 8.13 -17.02 12.22
N MET A 94 8.46 -16.56 11.01
CA MET A 94 9.08 -15.27 10.75
C MET A 94 8.08 -14.30 10.15
N ILE A 95 8.12 -13.04 10.58
CA ILE A 95 7.36 -11.99 9.92
C ILE A 95 8.07 -11.62 8.62
N VAL A 96 7.39 -11.84 7.50
CA VAL A 96 7.89 -11.62 6.13
C VAL A 96 7.20 -10.44 5.43
N GLY A 97 6.24 -9.82 6.10
CA GLY A 97 5.62 -8.59 5.64
C GLY A 97 4.79 -7.90 6.71
N TYR A 98 4.57 -6.61 6.53
CA TYR A 98 3.82 -5.75 7.43
C TYR A 98 2.69 -5.06 6.66
N LEU A 99 1.56 -4.87 7.35
CA LEU A 99 0.46 -4.01 6.95
C LEU A 99 0.07 -3.13 8.13
N GLU A 100 0.17 -1.82 7.95
CA GLU A 100 -0.23 -0.84 8.94
C GLU A 100 -1.43 -0.05 8.44
N LEU A 101 -2.45 -0.01 9.29
CA LEU A 101 -3.69 0.69 9.03
C LEU A 101 -3.88 1.83 10.02
N SER A 102 -4.49 2.92 9.57
CA SER A 102 -4.96 4.05 10.37
C SER A 102 -6.40 4.36 9.99
N HIS A 103 -7.30 4.39 10.97
CA HIS A 103 -8.71 4.71 10.72
C HIS A 103 -8.92 6.20 10.93
N GLU A 104 -8.83 6.96 9.84
CA GLU A 104 -9.09 8.41 9.80
C GLU A 104 -10.55 8.69 10.15
N GLN A 105 -10.82 9.16 11.36
CA GLN A 105 -12.19 9.35 11.85
C GLN A 105 -12.90 10.52 11.17
N TRP A 106 -12.15 11.58 10.83
CA TRP A 106 -12.74 12.82 10.31
C TRP A 106 -13.52 12.63 9.00
N ASN A 107 -13.05 11.75 8.12
CA ASN A 107 -13.67 11.44 6.83
C ASN A 107 -14.10 9.97 6.71
N ASN A 108 -13.96 9.19 7.79
CA ASN A 108 -14.23 7.77 7.88
C ASN A 108 -13.53 6.93 6.78
N ARG A 109 -12.22 7.07 6.63
CA ARG A 109 -11.41 6.27 5.69
C ARG A 109 -10.45 5.35 6.43
N MET A 110 -10.19 4.19 5.86
CA MET A 110 -9.12 3.29 6.30
C MET A 110 -7.88 3.59 5.46
N ARG A 111 -6.87 4.22 6.05
CA ARG A 111 -5.58 4.45 5.38
C ARG A 111 -4.69 3.24 5.59
N ILE A 112 -4.09 2.73 4.52
CA ILE A 112 -2.87 1.92 4.62
C ILE A 112 -1.72 2.91 4.67
N SER A 113 -1.11 3.08 5.84
CA SER A 113 0.06 3.95 6.01
C SER A 113 1.33 3.25 5.54
N ASN A 114 1.46 1.96 5.85
CA ASN A 114 2.60 1.15 5.45
C ASN A 114 2.17 -0.23 4.97
N ILE A 115 2.74 -0.68 3.85
CA ILE A 115 2.68 -2.07 3.41
C ILE A 115 4.04 -2.46 2.85
N LEU A 116 4.68 -3.44 3.49
CA LEU A 116 6.02 -3.90 3.13
C LEU A 116 6.03 -5.42 3.07
N ILE A 117 6.68 -5.96 2.03
CA ILE A 117 6.99 -7.39 1.93
C ILE A 117 8.49 -7.49 1.76
N GLU A 118 9.11 -8.35 2.56
CA GLU A 118 10.53 -8.66 2.49
C GLU A 118 10.91 -9.10 1.06
N GLU A 119 12.06 -8.64 0.56
CA GLU A 119 12.40 -8.77 -0.88
C GLU A 119 12.35 -10.22 -1.37
N ALA A 120 12.86 -11.16 -0.56
CA ALA A 120 12.87 -12.59 -0.88
C ALA A 120 11.47 -13.22 -0.98
N TYR A 121 10.45 -12.59 -0.39
CA TYR A 121 9.09 -13.12 -0.28
C TYR A 121 8.11 -12.45 -1.25
N ARG A 122 8.57 -11.47 -2.05
CA ARG A 122 7.74 -10.83 -3.08
C ARG A 122 7.41 -11.81 -4.20
N GLY A 123 6.24 -11.62 -4.83
CA GLY A 123 5.76 -12.49 -5.92
C GLY A 123 5.02 -13.75 -5.48
N HIS A 124 5.00 -14.07 -4.18
CA HIS A 124 4.33 -15.26 -3.62
C HIS A 124 2.89 -15.00 -3.15
N GLY A 125 2.25 -13.91 -3.59
CA GLY A 125 0.86 -13.58 -3.23
C GLY A 125 0.64 -12.93 -1.86
N ILE A 126 1.67 -12.84 -1.00
CA ILE A 126 1.59 -12.25 0.35
C ILE A 126 1.02 -10.82 0.33
N GLY A 127 1.49 -9.97 -0.58
CA GLY A 127 0.97 -8.61 -0.69
C GLY A 127 -0.53 -8.56 -0.98
N LYS A 128 -1.04 -9.47 -1.84
CA LYS A 128 -2.48 -9.53 -2.12
C LYS A 128 -3.26 -9.95 -0.88
N ALA A 129 -2.77 -10.93 -0.13
CA ALA A 129 -3.41 -11.36 1.11
C ALA A 129 -3.44 -10.24 2.17
N LEU A 130 -2.36 -9.45 2.30
CA LEU A 130 -2.36 -8.26 3.15
C LEU A 130 -3.37 -7.20 2.66
N MET A 131 -3.47 -6.96 1.35
CA MET A 131 -4.49 -6.03 0.81
C MET A 131 -5.92 -6.51 1.03
N GLU A 132 -6.18 -7.82 0.95
CA GLU A 132 -7.47 -8.42 1.30
C GLU A 132 -7.78 -8.23 2.78
N LYS A 133 -6.78 -8.41 3.66
CA LYS A 133 -6.92 -8.11 5.08
C LYS A 133 -7.22 -6.63 5.34
N ALA A 134 -6.54 -5.72 4.65
CA ALA A 134 -6.80 -4.29 4.74
C ALA A 134 -8.26 -3.96 4.36
N TYR A 135 -8.74 -4.55 3.26
CA TYR A 135 -10.11 -4.38 2.81
C TYR A 135 -11.13 -4.95 3.81
N SER A 136 -10.91 -6.17 4.31
CA SER A 136 -11.83 -6.79 5.28
C SER A 136 -11.90 -5.98 6.57
N THR A 137 -10.77 -5.49 7.07
CA THR A 137 -10.73 -4.62 8.24
C THR A 137 -11.43 -3.28 7.99
N ALA A 138 -11.30 -2.69 6.80
CA ALA A 138 -12.05 -1.49 6.42
C ALA A 138 -13.57 -1.75 6.44
N VAL A 139 -14.02 -2.88 5.91
CA VAL A 139 -15.44 -3.31 5.95
C VAL A 139 -15.92 -3.50 7.40
N GLU A 140 -15.17 -4.25 8.21
CA GLU A 140 -15.51 -4.51 9.63
C GLU A 140 -15.64 -3.22 10.44
N LYS A 141 -14.75 -2.25 10.17
CA LYS A 141 -14.75 -0.93 10.81
C LYS A 141 -15.73 0.06 10.18
N LYS A 142 -16.49 -0.36 9.15
CA LYS A 142 -17.45 0.47 8.41
C LYS A 142 -16.81 1.75 7.83
N ALA A 143 -15.54 1.67 7.46
CA ALA A 143 -14.88 2.74 6.72
C ALA A 143 -15.53 2.87 5.35
N ARG A 144 -15.63 4.10 4.82
CA ARG A 144 -16.26 4.34 3.52
C ARG A 144 -15.34 4.06 2.33
N MET A 145 -14.03 4.01 2.57
CA MET A 145 -13.00 3.87 1.55
C MET A 145 -11.71 3.34 2.18
N LEU A 146 -11.05 2.41 1.47
CA LEU A 146 -9.65 2.07 1.69
C LEU A 146 -8.79 3.00 0.85
N ILE A 147 -7.79 3.65 1.45
CA ILE A 147 -6.94 4.64 0.79
C ILE A 147 -5.46 4.40 1.12
N LEU A 148 -4.59 4.77 0.21
CA LEU A 148 -3.14 4.80 0.42
C LEU A 148 -2.50 5.88 -0.45
N GLU A 149 -1.26 6.17 -0.14
CA GLU A 149 -0.39 7.02 -0.94
C GLU A 149 0.75 6.19 -1.56
N THR A 150 1.27 6.62 -2.71
CA THR A 150 2.57 6.16 -3.19
C THR A 150 3.24 7.22 -4.08
N GLN A 151 4.56 7.13 -4.27
CA GLN A 151 5.29 8.02 -5.16
C GLN A 151 4.99 7.73 -6.65
N ALA A 152 4.90 8.76 -7.48
CA ALA A 152 4.61 8.65 -8.91
C ALA A 152 5.62 7.79 -9.71
N CYS A 153 6.85 7.67 -9.23
CA CYS A 153 7.87 6.77 -9.79
C CYS A 153 7.74 5.31 -9.35
N ASN A 154 6.95 5.00 -8.32
CA ASN A 154 6.75 3.63 -7.85
C ASN A 154 5.69 2.90 -8.69
N TYR A 155 5.94 2.80 -10.00
CA TYR A 155 5.01 2.22 -10.96
C TYR A 155 4.64 0.77 -10.63
N ASN A 156 5.56 0.00 -10.04
CA ASN A 156 5.31 -1.37 -9.61
C ASN A 156 4.26 -1.42 -8.48
N ALA A 157 4.38 -0.55 -7.47
CA ALA A 157 3.36 -0.45 -6.41
C ALA A 157 2.01 0.03 -6.98
N ILE A 158 2.01 1.07 -7.82
CA ILE A 158 0.78 1.57 -8.46
C ILE A 158 0.07 0.45 -9.25
N SER A 159 0.83 -0.32 -10.04
CA SER A 159 0.29 -1.46 -10.81
C SER A 159 -0.24 -2.56 -9.90
N PHE A 160 0.47 -2.85 -8.81
CA PHE A 160 0.05 -3.81 -7.79
C PHE A 160 -1.27 -3.38 -7.11
N TYR A 161 -1.38 -2.11 -6.68
CA TYR A 161 -2.60 -1.59 -6.06
C TYR A 161 -3.79 -1.59 -7.02
N ARG A 162 -3.57 -1.28 -8.30
CA ARG A 162 -4.61 -1.46 -9.34
C ARG A 162 -5.08 -2.89 -9.45
N SER A 163 -4.16 -3.86 -9.38
CA SER A 163 -4.54 -5.29 -9.39
C SER A 163 -5.36 -5.71 -8.17
N CYS A 164 -5.32 -4.94 -7.07
CA CYS A 164 -6.15 -5.11 -5.87
C CYS A 164 -7.48 -4.33 -5.93
N GLY A 165 -7.74 -3.63 -7.05
CA GLY A 165 -8.97 -2.88 -7.29
C GLY A 165 -8.95 -1.43 -6.82
N LEU A 166 -7.77 -0.87 -6.49
CA LEU A 166 -7.64 0.57 -6.20
C LEU A 166 -7.51 1.36 -7.50
N SER A 167 -8.05 2.57 -7.51
CA SER A 167 -7.90 3.55 -8.60
C SER A 167 -7.10 4.76 -8.11
N ILE A 168 -6.44 5.47 -9.04
CA ILE A 168 -5.90 6.81 -8.72
C ILE A 168 -7.09 7.74 -8.47
N ILE A 169 -7.11 8.39 -7.32
CA ILE A 169 -8.19 9.28 -6.89
C ILE A 169 -7.72 10.71 -6.60
N GLY A 170 -6.42 10.96 -6.65
CA GLY A 170 -5.82 12.27 -6.44
C GLY A 170 -4.31 12.20 -6.50
N PHE A 171 -3.67 13.35 -6.33
CA PHE A 171 -2.23 13.51 -6.23
C PHE A 171 -1.92 14.83 -5.54
N ASP A 172 -0.69 14.97 -5.08
CA ASP A 172 -0.13 16.22 -4.55
C ASP A 172 1.28 16.39 -5.12
N LEU A 173 1.49 17.52 -5.81
CA LEU A 173 2.69 17.78 -6.60
C LEU A 173 3.91 18.13 -5.76
N PHE A 174 3.72 18.48 -4.48
CA PHE A 174 4.78 18.97 -3.59
C PHE A 174 4.64 18.42 -2.16
N ALA A 175 4.12 17.19 -2.04
CA ALA A 175 3.82 16.56 -0.76
C ALA A 175 5.05 16.30 0.12
N TYR A 176 6.19 15.98 -0.49
CA TYR A 176 7.42 15.62 0.22
C TYR A 176 8.44 16.76 0.16
N THR A 177 8.67 17.32 -1.04
CA THR A 177 9.64 18.39 -1.29
C THR A 177 9.22 19.29 -2.45
N ASN A 178 9.89 20.44 -2.59
CA ASN A 178 9.71 21.31 -3.76
C ASN A 178 10.30 20.73 -5.06
N GLN A 179 11.00 19.59 -4.99
CA GLN A 179 11.64 18.92 -6.13
C GLN A 179 10.87 17.69 -6.62
N ASP A 180 9.69 17.39 -6.06
CA ASP A 180 8.96 16.15 -6.30
C ASP A 180 8.60 15.91 -7.78
N ILE A 181 8.23 16.96 -8.52
CA ILE A 181 7.95 16.87 -9.96
C ILE A 181 9.23 16.56 -10.76
N GLU A 182 10.35 17.17 -10.40
CA GLU A 182 11.64 16.95 -11.07
C GLU A 182 12.16 15.54 -10.79
N GLY A 183 12.09 15.12 -9.51
CA GLY A 183 12.45 13.79 -9.04
C GLY A 183 11.50 12.67 -9.47
N LYS A 184 10.34 13.01 -10.05
CA LYS A 184 9.27 12.05 -10.41
C LYS A 184 8.65 11.35 -9.20
N GLU A 185 8.71 11.97 -8.04
CA GLU A 185 8.37 11.40 -6.73
C GLU A 185 7.13 12.03 -6.10
N TYR A 186 6.42 12.91 -6.81
CA TYR A 186 5.17 13.48 -6.32
C TYR A 186 4.17 12.40 -5.89
N ARG A 187 3.35 12.75 -4.90
CA ARG A 187 2.42 11.82 -4.25
C ARG A 187 1.26 11.51 -5.16
N ILE A 188 0.94 10.23 -5.31
CA ILE A 188 -0.30 9.73 -5.91
C ILE A 188 -1.17 9.14 -4.79
N GLU A 189 -2.41 9.61 -4.66
CA GLU A 189 -3.42 8.96 -3.82
C GLU A 189 -4.14 7.88 -4.63
N MET A 190 -4.22 6.68 -4.06
CA MET A 190 -5.01 5.58 -4.60
C MET A 190 -6.07 5.13 -3.59
N GLY A 191 -7.25 4.78 -4.07
CA GLY A 191 -8.31 4.31 -3.18
C GLY A 191 -9.34 3.39 -3.83
N LYS A 192 -10.10 2.73 -2.97
CA LYS A 192 -11.18 1.80 -3.30
C LYS A 192 -12.36 2.07 -2.37
N ILE A 193 -13.53 2.34 -2.94
CA ILE A 193 -14.77 2.51 -2.18
C ILE A 193 -15.10 1.18 -1.48
N ILE A 194 -15.51 1.26 -0.22
CA ILE A 194 -16.03 0.11 0.52
C ILE A 194 -17.54 0.05 0.28
N VAL A 195 -18.02 -1.11 -0.16
CA VAL A 195 -19.43 -1.42 -0.43
C VAL A 195 -20.00 -2.40 0.56
#